data_AF-A0A916QS96-F1
#
_entry.id   AF-A0A916QS96-F1
#
_cell.length_a   1.000
_cell.length_b   1.000
_cell.length_c   1.000
_cell.angle_alpha   90.00
_cell.angle_beta   90.00
_cell.angle_gamma   90.00
#
_symmetry.space_group_name_H-M   'P 1'
#
loop_
_entity.id
_entity.type
_entity.pdbx_description
1 polymer ?
#
loop_
_entity_poly.entity_id
_entity_poly.type
_entity_poly.pdbx_seq_one_letter_code
_entity_poly.pdbx_strand_id
1 'polypeptide(L)'
;MNSANKGYETVTQTDRGYAGHFSSPYSEPMGKPLSIRFPISLDNFLENEAKNLGVTKTAVVREAVRLMEQQKQTPTADTVNKLSEDS
;
A
#
# COMPACT_ATOMS: atom_id res chain seq x y z
N MET A 1 -7.06 32.75 -50.31
CA MET A 1 -7.96 31.70 -49.76
C MET A 1 -7.18 30.98 -48.67
N ASN A 2 -7.41 31.34 -47.40
CA ASN A 2 -6.70 30.76 -46.25
C ASN A 2 -7.57 29.66 -45.63
N SER A 3 -7.16 28.40 -45.75
CA SER A 3 -7.73 27.29 -45.00
C SER A 3 -7.37 27.46 -43.53
N ALA A 4 -8.35 27.84 -42.71
CA ALA A 4 -8.22 27.86 -41.25
C ALA A 4 -7.97 26.42 -40.75
N ASN A 5 -6.77 26.19 -40.24
CA ASN A 5 -6.32 24.95 -39.63
C ASN A 5 -7.24 24.59 -38.44
N LYS A 6 -8.10 23.58 -38.60
CA LYS A 6 -8.96 23.07 -37.52
C LYS A 6 -8.14 22.10 -36.64
N GLY A 7 -7.14 22.64 -35.94
CA GLY A 7 -6.22 21.86 -35.11
C GLY A 7 -6.76 21.45 -33.74
N TYR A 8 -7.96 21.92 -33.35
CA TYR A 8 -8.57 21.56 -32.08
C TYR A 8 -10.09 21.77 -32.15
N GLU A 9 -10.86 20.72 -31.89
CA GLU A 9 -12.27 20.85 -31.52
C GLU A 9 -12.34 21.07 -30.01
N THR A 10 -12.94 22.18 -29.59
CA THR A 10 -13.29 22.40 -28.20
C THR A 10 -14.43 21.44 -27.85
N VAL A 11 -14.09 20.32 -27.21
CA VAL A 11 -15.08 19.35 -26.73
C VAL A 11 -15.93 20.04 -25.65
N THR A 12 -17.16 20.38 -25.99
CA THR A 12 -18.13 20.90 -25.03
C THR A 12 -18.39 19.82 -23.97
N GLN A 13 -18.28 20.21 -22.69
CA GLN A 13 -18.59 19.35 -21.56
C GLN A 13 -19.96 18.71 -21.77
N THR A 14 -19.96 17.39 -21.97
CA THR A 14 -21.19 16.62 -22.00
C THR A 14 -21.55 16.27 -20.56
N ASP A 15 -22.83 16.45 -20.23
CA ASP A 15 -23.47 16.17 -18.92
C ASP A 15 -23.47 14.68 -18.52
N ARG A 16 -22.52 13.88 -19.01
CA ARG A 16 -22.39 12.48 -18.62
C ARG A 16 -21.55 12.44 -17.35
N GLY A 17 -22.26 12.41 -16.22
CA GLY A 17 -21.75 12.32 -14.85
C GLY A 17 -20.82 11.15 -14.57
N TYR A 18 -19.62 11.17 -15.14
CA TYR A 18 -18.46 10.47 -14.62
C TYR A 18 -17.66 11.48 -13.82
N ALA A 19 -18.03 11.61 -12.54
CA ALA A 19 -17.11 12.10 -11.53
C ALA A 19 -15.92 11.14 -11.55
N GLY A 20 -14.92 11.47 -12.36
CA GLY A 20 -13.70 10.71 -12.49
C GLY A 20 -13.04 10.65 -11.13
N HIS A 21 -13.19 9.52 -10.43
CA HIS A 21 -12.20 9.10 -9.47
C HIS A 21 -10.91 8.89 -10.26
N PHE A 22 -10.10 9.95 -10.35
CA PHE A 22 -8.72 9.84 -10.76
C PHE A 22 -7.99 9.07 -9.65
N SER A 23 -7.99 7.74 -9.73
CA SER A 23 -7.07 6.91 -8.97
C SER A 23 -5.68 7.15 -9.57
N SER A 24 -4.91 8.04 -8.95
CA SER A 24 -3.50 8.26 -9.25
C SER A 24 -2.80 6.89 -9.38
N PRO A 25 -1.98 6.66 -10.42
CA PRO A 25 -1.30 5.38 -10.67
C PRO A 25 -0.29 4.99 -9.56
N TYR A 26 -0.14 5.82 -8.54
CA TYR A 26 0.72 5.61 -7.38
C TYR A 26 -0.02 5.18 -6.10
N SER A 27 -1.35 5.06 -6.12
CA SER A 27 -2.09 4.82 -4.86
C SER A 27 -2.09 3.38 -4.37
N GLU A 28 -1.87 2.38 -5.23
CA GLU A 28 -1.65 0.99 -4.80
C GLU A 28 -0.77 0.28 -5.83
N PRO A 29 0.35 -0.37 -5.45
CA PRO A 29 0.97 -1.30 -6.38
C PRO A 29 -0.08 -2.38 -6.67
N MET A 30 -0.29 -2.72 -7.95
CA MET A 30 -1.19 -3.79 -8.41
C MET A 30 -0.74 -5.17 -7.89
N GLY A 31 -0.77 -5.36 -6.58
CA GLY A 31 -0.59 -6.64 -5.93
C GLY A 31 -1.86 -7.44 -6.17
N LYS A 32 -1.73 -8.57 -6.85
CA LYS A 32 -2.82 -9.55 -6.95
C LYS A 32 -3.38 -9.80 -5.55
N PRO A 33 -4.71 -9.89 -5.38
CA PRO A 33 -5.29 -10.21 -4.08
C PRO A 33 -4.73 -11.55 -3.60
N LEU A 34 -4.05 -11.52 -2.46
CA LEU A 34 -3.52 -12.71 -1.79
C LEU A 34 -4.57 -13.21 -0.78
N SER A 35 -4.95 -14.47 -0.91
CA SER A 35 -5.78 -15.15 0.08
C SER A 35 -4.88 -15.98 0.98
N ILE A 36 -4.82 -15.62 2.26
CA ILE A 36 -4.00 -16.28 3.27
C ILE A 36 -4.96 -16.88 4.31
N ARG A 37 -4.72 -18.13 4.69
CA ARG A 37 -5.47 -18.78 5.77
C ARG A 37 -4.74 -18.57 7.09
N PHE A 38 -5.48 -18.12 8.10
CA PHE A 38 -5.00 -18.00 9.47
C PHE A 38 -5.69 -19.03 10.37
N PRO A 39 -5.05 -19.45 11.47
CA PRO A 39 -5.75 -20.11 12.57
C PRO A 39 -6.90 -19.23 13.08
N ILE A 40 -7.99 -19.85 13.51
CA ILE A 40 -9.23 -19.15 13.94
C ILE A 40 -8.94 -18.12 15.04
N SER A 41 -8.10 -18.47 16.02
CA SER A 41 -7.71 -17.56 17.11
C SER A 41 -7.04 -16.29 16.60
N LEU A 42 -6.18 -16.41 15.59
CA LEU A 42 -5.47 -15.27 15.01
C LEU A 42 -6.40 -14.42 14.13
N ASP A 43 -7.30 -15.04 13.36
CA ASP A 43 -8.26 -14.27 12.56
C ASP A 43 -9.22 -13.46 13.46
N ASN A 44 -9.69 -14.06 14.57
CA ASN A 44 -10.48 -13.35 15.57
C ASN A 44 -9.72 -12.18 16.21
N PHE A 45 -8.43 -12.38 16.53
CA PHE A 45 -7.58 -11.31 17.03
C PHE A 45 -7.44 -10.17 16.02
N LEU A 46 -7.12 -10.49 14.76
CA LEU A 46 -6.98 -9.50 13.68
C LEU A 46 -8.28 -8.74 13.42
N GLU A 47 -9.43 -9.41 13.53
CA GLU A 47 -10.73 -8.77 13.37
C GLU A 47 -11.05 -7.79 14.50
N ASN A 48 -10.77 -8.18 15.74
CA ASN A 48 -10.97 -7.29 16.89
C ASN A 48 -10.03 -6.08 16.83
N GLU A 49 -8.76 -6.29 16.47
CA GLU A 49 -7.79 -5.21 16.37
C GLU A 49 -8.12 -4.24 15.24
N ALA A 50 -8.54 -4.77 14.08
CA ALA A 50 -9.04 -3.97 12.97
C ALA A 50 -10.25 -3.10 13.37
N LYS A 51 -11.19 -3.66 14.15
CA LYS A 51 -12.35 -2.92 14.69
C LYS A 51 -11.91 -1.82 15.67
N ASN A 52 -11.01 -2.14 16.59
CA ASN A 52 -10.51 -1.18 17.59
C ASN A 52 -9.82 0.03 16.96
N LEU A 53 -9.04 -0.22 15.89
CA LEU A 53 -8.29 0.81 15.19
C LEU A 53 -9.09 1.50 14.07
N GLY A 54 -10.27 0.99 13.73
CA GLY A 54 -11.09 1.51 12.63
C GLY A 54 -10.45 1.31 11.25
N VAL A 55 -9.63 0.26 11.09
CA VAL A 55 -8.88 -0.05 9.85
C VAL A 55 -9.23 -1.43 9.32
N THR A 56 -8.72 -1.79 8.14
CA THR A 56 -8.96 -3.13 7.55
C THR A 56 -8.00 -4.17 8.13
N LYS A 57 -8.41 -5.45 8.17
CA LYS A 57 -7.53 -6.58 8.56
C LYS A 57 -6.22 -6.59 7.76
N THR A 58 -6.29 -6.27 6.47
CA THR A 58 -5.11 -6.17 5.59
C THR A 58 -4.13 -5.08 6.05
N ALA A 59 -4.63 -3.92 6.49
CA ALA A 59 -3.78 -2.85 7.00
C ALA A 59 -3.05 -3.28 8.29
N VAL A 60 -3.74 -3.96 9.21
CA VAL A 60 -3.13 -4.52 10.43
C VAL A 60 -2.01 -5.50 10.09
N VAL A 61 -2.25 -6.42 9.14
CA VAL A 61 -1.23 -7.39 8.72
C VAL A 61 -0.03 -6.70 8.05
N ARG A 62 -0.26 -5.69 7.21
CA ARG A 62 0.82 -4.92 6.57
C ARG A 62 1.69 -4.20 7.60
N GLU A 63 1.09 -3.55 8.59
CA GLU A 63 1.83 -2.90 9.67
C GLU A 63 2.63 -3.91 10.51
N ALA A 64 2.04 -5.07 10.83
CA ALA A 64 2.75 -6.13 11.54
C ALA A 64 3.99 -6.60 10.77
N VAL A 65 3.87 -6.83 9.46
CA VAL A 65 5.01 -7.20 8.60
C VAL A 65 6.06 -6.08 8.56
N ARG A 66 5.63 -4.82 8.42
CA ARG A 66 6.53 -3.66 8.42
C ARG A 66 7.36 -3.59 9.70
N LEU A 67 6.73 -3.80 10.86
CA LEU A 67 7.40 -3.81 12.17
C LEU A 67 8.37 -4.99 12.30
N MET A 68 8.01 -6.17 11.82
CA MET A 68 8.88 -7.34 11.82
C MET A 68 10.14 -7.13 10.97
N GLU A 69 10.01 -6.52 9.79
CA GLU A 69 11.16 -6.22 8.93
C GLU A 69 12.10 -5.16 9.54
N GLN A 70 11.55 -4.19 10.28
CA GLN A 70 12.36 -3.22 11.03
C GLN A 70 13.16 -3.87 12.15
N GLN A 71 12.58 -4.86 12.84
CA GLN A 71 13.27 -5.61 13.89
C GLN A 71 14.41 -6.48 13.35
N LYS A 72 14.27 -7.05 12.15
CA LYS A 72 15.35 -7.82 11.51
C LYS A 72 16.56 -6.97 11.11
N GLN A 73 16.34 -5.69 10.87
CA GLN A 73 17.41 -4.74 10.49
C GLN A 73 18.09 -4.12 11.70
N THR A 74 17.62 -4.39 12.92
CA THR A 74 18.32 -3.94 14.13
C THR A 74 19.44 -4.93 14.43
N PRO A 75 20.73 -4.54 14.34
CA PRO A 75 21.81 -5.46 14.69
C PRO A 75 21.66 -5.82 16.17
N THR A 76 21.41 -7.10 16.45
CA THR A 76 21.53 -7.65 17.79
C THR A 76 22.94 -7.39 18.30
N ALA A 77 23.07 -6.94 19.55
CA ALA A 77 24.32 -6.51 20.17
C ALA A 77 25.45 -7.56 20.11
N ASP A 78 25.13 -8.84 19.86
CA ASP A 78 26.10 -9.91 19.66
C ASP A 78 26.95 -9.77 18.37
N THR A 79 26.50 -9.01 17.38
CA THR A 79 27.26 -8.78 16.14
C THR A 79 28.31 -7.68 16.29
N VAL A 80 28.18 -6.80 17.29
CA VAL A 80 29.11 -5.68 17.51
C VAL A 80 30.41 -6.15 18.16
N ASN A 81 30.35 -7.15 19.06
CA ASN A 81 31.54 -7.67 19.74
C ASN A 81 32.46 -8.53 18.86
N LYS A 82 32.01 -9.01 17.69
CA LYS A 82 32.84 -9.82 16.79
C LYS A 82 33.60 -9.01 15.73
N LEU A 83 33.31 -7.71 15.59
CA LEU A 83 34.01 -6.84 14.64
C LEU A 83 35.18 -6.09 15.29
N SER A 84 35.27 -6.10 16.62
CA SER A 84 36.31 -5.40 17.40
C SER A 84 37.54 -6.26 17.70
N GLU A 85 37.48 -7.57 17.43
CA GLU A 85 38.59 -8.51 17.70
C GLU A 85 39.48 -8.77 16.47
N ASP A 86 39.09 -8.28 15.28
CA ASP A 86 39.80 -8.45 14.01
C ASP A 86 40.37 -7.12 13.44
N SER A 87 40.51 -6.07 14.27
CA SER A 87 41.15 -4.79 13.91
C SER A 87 42.43 -4.53 14.69
#